data_AF-A0ABD3F130-F1
#
_entry.id   AF-A0ABD3F130-F1
#
_cell.length_a   1.000
_cell.length_b   1.000
_cell.length_c   1.000
_cell.angle_alpha   90.00
_cell.angle_beta   90.00
_cell.angle_gamma   90.00
#
_symmetry.space_group_name_H-M   'P 1'
#
loop_
_entity.id
_entity.type
_entity.pdbx_description
1 polymer ?
#
loop_
_entity_poly.entity_id
_entity_poly.type
_entity_poly.pdbx_seq_one_letter_code
_entity_poly.pdbx_strand_id
1 'polypeptide(L)'
;MQELNLGACAVDAFFVLSSFLLTMLFMKKSIKLLAQGASSRTWAFALADYFSKRFLRVYPLFALVIFILWMLPDESKTQYFRIQQPENFDLFKVLTFDFDHRYFVLWTLPLEIAFYFFIPAFVLLVLRLQKFWWVPSIPTYAWITYEGWYTMRWNNMDLSTHFPTFLAGSMAAVIFVKLENWIKTTHFKSQKVVVYSIRVLEYTAVSLVLSLSFKGLAFTWIHANIAPETPGFPFISVLLTVVFVIEMLFPSGLSTLFEWSALRYCGKVSFSLYLLHGFVVYADFVGGEPDYYDRWFSTFGLTLLLATGSYHLVEYPSQLLAQYLSTQLAKREKNIQ
;
A
#
# COMPACT_ATOMS: atom_id res chain seq x y z
N MET A 1 28.46 -7.01 5.82
CA MET A 1 27.81 -5.87 5.14
C MET A 1 26.32 -6.06 5.28
N GLN A 2 25.63 -5.22 6.06
CA GLN A 2 24.17 -5.29 6.17
C GLN A 2 23.62 -4.86 4.80
N GLU A 3 23.17 -5.82 4.00
CA GLU A 3 22.72 -5.60 2.62
C GLU A 3 21.59 -4.55 2.54
N LEU A 4 21.50 -3.85 1.41
CA LEU A 4 20.44 -2.87 1.12
C LEU A 4 19.08 -3.57 1.19
N ASN A 5 18.24 -3.20 2.18
CA ASN A 5 16.93 -3.83 2.37
C ASN A 5 15.83 -3.07 1.61
N LEU A 6 15.95 -3.02 0.28
CA LEU A 6 14.99 -2.32 -0.58
C LEU A 6 13.60 -2.96 -0.55
N GLY A 7 13.52 -4.28 -0.29
CA GLY A 7 12.25 -4.98 -0.10
C GLY A 7 11.45 -4.45 1.10
N ALA A 8 12.12 -4.18 2.22
CA ALA A 8 11.50 -3.55 3.39
C ALA A 8 10.94 -2.16 3.09
N CYS A 9 11.71 -1.34 2.37
CA CYS A 9 11.28 0.00 1.95
C CYS A 9 10.04 -0.08 1.04
N ALA A 10 10.02 -1.05 0.11
CA ALA A 10 8.89 -1.26 -0.79
C ALA A 10 7.62 -1.67 -0.03
N VAL A 11 7.73 -2.50 1.01
CA VAL A 11 6.59 -2.88 1.87
C VAL A 11 6.06 -1.68 2.66
N ASP A 12 6.95 -0.85 3.24
CA ASP A 12 6.54 0.38 3.96
C ASP A 12 5.81 1.33 3.00
N ALA A 13 6.35 1.53 1.79
CA ALA A 13 5.71 2.33 0.75
C ALA A 13 4.34 1.75 0.31
N PHE A 14 4.23 0.43 0.17
CA PHE A 14 2.98 -0.25 -0.15
C PHE A 14 1.90 0.00 0.91
N PHE A 15 2.24 -0.14 2.20
CA PHE A 15 1.31 0.12 3.30
C PHE A 15 0.84 1.57 3.34
N VAL A 16 1.74 2.54 3.19
CA VAL A 16 1.38 3.96 3.14
C VAL A 16 0.50 4.27 1.93
N LEU A 17 0.85 3.76 0.75
CA LEU A 17 0.08 4.02 -0.47
C LEU A 17 -1.32 3.40 -0.39
N SER A 18 -1.42 2.17 0.12
CA SER A 18 -2.69 1.46 0.27
C SER A 18 -3.62 2.22 1.23
N SER A 19 -3.14 2.57 2.44
CA SER A 19 -3.97 3.32 3.39
C SER A 19 -4.32 4.72 2.92
N PHE A 20 -3.40 5.43 2.26
CA PHE A 20 -3.66 6.76 1.69
C PHE A 20 -4.78 6.72 0.65
N LEU A 21 -4.65 5.86 -0.36
CA LEU A 21 -5.61 5.77 -1.46
C LEU A 21 -7.00 5.38 -0.96
N LEU A 22 -7.06 4.38 -0.06
CA LEU A 22 -8.31 3.87 0.49
C LEU A 22 -9.01 4.90 1.36
N THR A 23 -8.29 5.52 2.29
CA THR A 23 -8.83 6.55 3.16
C THR A 23 -9.30 7.75 2.36
N MET A 24 -8.54 8.18 1.35
CA MET A 24 -8.93 9.29 0.48
C MET A 24 -10.23 8.98 -0.27
N LEU A 25 -10.31 7.84 -0.95
CA LEU A 25 -11.49 7.45 -1.75
C LEU A 25 -12.72 7.30 -0.86
N PHE A 26 -12.59 6.62 0.29
CA PHE A 26 -13.69 6.42 1.22
C PHE A 26 -14.12 7.74 1.86
N MET A 27 -13.19 8.61 2.26
CA MET A 27 -13.50 9.93 2.83
C MET A 27 -14.25 10.82 1.83
N LYS A 28 -13.80 10.90 0.58
CA LYS A 28 -14.51 11.66 -0.48
C LYS A 28 -15.93 11.13 -0.70
N LYS A 29 -16.13 9.81 -0.69
CA LYS A 29 -17.46 9.19 -0.81
C LYS A 29 -18.33 9.50 0.42
N SER A 30 -17.77 9.36 1.62
CA SER A 30 -18.44 9.64 2.90
C SER A 30 -18.89 11.10 3.04
N ILE A 31 -18.07 12.06 2.60
CA ILE A 31 -18.46 13.49 2.58
C ILE A 31 -19.69 13.70 1.69
N LYS A 32 -19.74 13.09 0.50
CA LYS A 32 -20.90 13.17 -0.41
C LYS A 32 -22.16 12.56 0.21
N LEU A 33 -22.03 11.39 0.84
CA LEU A 33 -23.15 10.72 1.50
C LEU A 33 -23.71 11.54 2.68
N LEU A 34 -22.83 12.14 3.49
CA LEU A 34 -23.25 13.03 4.58
C LEU A 34 -23.96 14.29 4.06
N ALA A 35 -23.45 14.89 2.97
CA ALA A 35 -24.08 16.05 2.36
C ALA A 35 -25.48 15.75 1.79
N GLN A 36 -25.72 14.51 1.36
CA GLN A 36 -27.01 14.05 0.84
C GLN A 36 -27.98 13.57 1.93
N GLY A 37 -27.59 13.59 3.21
CA GLY A 37 -28.43 13.08 4.30
C GLY A 37 -28.72 11.58 4.20
N ALA A 38 -27.75 10.80 3.70
CA ALA A 38 -27.93 9.39 3.40
C ALA A 38 -28.41 8.56 4.61
N SER A 39 -29.43 7.72 4.37
CA SER A 39 -29.96 6.77 5.37
C SER A 39 -28.93 5.71 5.75
N SER A 40 -29.08 5.10 6.94
CA SER A 40 -28.26 3.97 7.41
C SER A 40 -28.19 2.82 6.41
N ARG A 41 -29.20 2.65 5.56
CA ARG A 41 -29.22 1.62 4.50
C ARG A 41 -28.25 1.94 3.35
N THR A 42 -28.22 3.20 2.90
CA THR A 42 -27.25 3.67 1.89
C THR A 42 -25.82 3.50 2.38
N TRP A 43 -25.57 3.73 3.68
CA TRP A 43 -24.29 3.44 4.30
C TRP A 43 -23.93 1.95 4.24
N ALA A 44 -24.88 1.05 4.51
CA ALA A 44 -24.67 -0.39 4.39
C ALA A 44 -24.32 -0.80 2.94
N PHE A 45 -25.01 -0.26 1.94
CA PHE A 45 -24.67 -0.49 0.53
C PHE A 45 -23.29 0.07 0.16
N ALA A 46 -22.92 1.25 0.66
CA ALA A 46 -21.62 1.84 0.41
C ALA A 46 -20.46 1.02 1.03
N LEU A 47 -20.68 0.44 2.22
CA LEU A 47 -19.74 -0.47 2.87
C LEU A 47 -19.65 -1.80 2.13
N ALA A 48 -20.78 -2.39 1.72
CA ALA A 48 -20.79 -3.62 0.93
C ALA A 48 -20.08 -3.45 -0.42
N ASP A 49 -20.28 -2.31 -1.09
CA ASP A 49 -19.55 -1.94 -2.31
C ASP A 49 -18.04 -1.79 -2.05
N TYR A 50 -17.66 -1.19 -0.93
CA TYR A 50 -16.27 -1.04 -0.54
C TYR A 50 -15.61 -2.41 -0.32
N PHE A 51 -16.18 -3.27 0.52
CA PHE A 51 -15.61 -4.57 0.85
C PHE A 51 -15.61 -5.53 -0.35
N SER A 52 -16.68 -5.58 -1.15
CA SER A 52 -16.75 -6.45 -2.33
C SER A 52 -15.65 -6.16 -3.35
N LYS A 53 -15.37 -4.87 -3.64
CA LYS A 53 -14.29 -4.47 -4.54
C LYS A 53 -12.91 -4.88 -4.04
N ARG A 54 -12.69 -4.88 -2.73
CA ARG A 54 -11.40 -5.26 -2.13
C ARG A 54 -11.23 -6.77 -2.08
N PHE A 55 -12.29 -7.46 -1.67
CA PHE A 55 -12.32 -8.92 -1.66
C PHE A 55 -12.04 -9.49 -3.06
N LEU A 56 -12.77 -9.03 -4.08
CA LEU A 56 -12.59 -9.53 -5.45
C LEU A 56 -11.29 -9.08 -6.12
N ARG A 57 -10.64 -8.03 -5.61
CA ARG A 57 -9.33 -7.62 -6.11
C ARG A 57 -8.21 -8.53 -5.58
N VAL A 58 -8.26 -8.88 -4.29
CA VAL A 58 -7.15 -9.53 -3.59
C VAL A 58 -7.36 -11.05 -3.52
N TYR A 59 -8.55 -11.49 -3.11
CA TYR A 59 -8.81 -12.87 -2.72
C TYR A 59 -8.73 -13.90 -3.86
N PRO A 60 -9.26 -13.67 -5.08
CA PRO A 60 -9.26 -14.70 -6.13
C PRO A 60 -7.87 -15.17 -6.54
N LEU A 61 -6.94 -14.23 -6.77
CA LEU A 61 -5.56 -14.57 -7.13
C LEU A 61 -4.80 -15.15 -5.92
N PHE A 62 -5.02 -14.59 -4.72
CA PHE A 62 -4.46 -15.14 -3.48
C PHE A 62 -4.86 -16.60 -3.26
N ALA A 63 -6.15 -16.92 -3.35
CA ALA A 63 -6.67 -18.27 -3.17
C ALA A 63 -6.11 -19.23 -4.23
N LEU A 64 -5.98 -18.78 -5.48
CA LEU A 64 -5.37 -19.57 -6.55
C LEU A 64 -3.91 -19.87 -6.26
N VAL A 65 -3.13 -18.88 -5.82
CA VAL A 65 -1.71 -19.09 -5.47
C VAL A 65 -1.56 -20.06 -4.31
N ILE A 66 -2.38 -19.94 -3.26
CA ILE A 66 -2.33 -20.89 -2.14
C ILE A 66 -2.73 -22.29 -2.59
N PHE A 67 -3.73 -22.41 -3.46
CA PHE A 67 -4.14 -23.70 -4.00
C PHE A 67 -3.02 -24.36 -4.83
N ILE A 68 -2.30 -23.58 -5.65
CA ILE A 68 -1.10 -24.07 -6.36
C ILE A 68 -0.03 -24.49 -5.35
N LEU A 69 0.20 -23.72 -4.28
CA LEU A 69 1.18 -24.06 -3.24
C LEU A 69 0.83 -25.33 -2.49
N TRP A 70 -0.45 -25.57 -2.26
CA TRP A 70 -0.92 -26.80 -1.65
C TRP A 70 -0.67 -28.02 -2.55
N MET A 71 -0.79 -27.87 -3.87
CA MET A 71 -0.51 -28.93 -4.85
C MET A 71 0.98 -29.20 -5.09
N LEU A 72 1.87 -28.27 -4.76
CA LEU A 72 3.31 -28.40 -4.98
C LEU A 72 3.95 -29.42 -4.03
N PRO A 73 5.01 -30.13 -4.45
CA PRO A 73 5.82 -30.97 -3.56
C PRO A 73 6.50 -30.14 -2.45
N ASP A 74 6.82 -30.78 -1.33
CA ASP A 74 7.40 -30.11 -0.16
C ASP A 74 8.78 -29.49 -0.43
N GLU A 75 9.56 -30.09 -1.33
CA GLU A 75 10.82 -29.53 -1.81
C GLU A 75 10.60 -28.17 -2.50
N SER A 76 9.59 -28.09 -3.39
CA SER A 76 9.23 -26.86 -4.09
C SER A 76 8.64 -25.80 -3.16
N LYS A 77 7.87 -26.20 -2.13
CA LYS A 77 7.35 -25.26 -1.10
C LYS A 77 8.48 -24.57 -0.35
N THR A 78 9.52 -25.31 0.00
CA THR A 78 10.71 -24.79 0.69
C THR A 78 11.49 -23.84 -0.23
N GLN A 79 11.65 -24.20 -1.50
CA GLN A 79 12.37 -23.41 -2.50
C GLN A 79 11.69 -22.07 -2.81
N TYR A 80 10.41 -22.09 -3.19
CA TYR A 80 9.72 -20.90 -3.70
C TYR A 80 9.17 -19.98 -2.60
N PHE A 81 8.76 -20.53 -1.45
CA PHE A 81 8.09 -19.77 -0.37
C PHE A 81 8.82 -19.83 0.96
N ARG A 82 10.05 -20.38 0.99
CA ARG A 82 10.90 -20.45 2.20
C ARG A 82 10.14 -20.97 3.42
N ILE A 83 9.25 -21.94 3.20
CA ILE A 83 8.45 -22.56 4.25
C ILE A 83 9.39 -23.47 5.04
N GLN A 84 9.70 -23.10 6.28
CA GLN A 84 10.66 -23.84 7.12
C GLN A 84 10.11 -25.22 7.56
N GLN A 85 8.78 -25.38 7.57
CA GLN A 85 8.09 -26.62 7.92
C GLN A 85 6.94 -26.89 6.94
N PRO A 86 7.23 -27.40 5.73
CA PRO A 86 6.22 -27.64 4.69
C PRO A 86 5.19 -28.71 5.09
N GLU A 87 5.56 -29.63 6.00
CA GLU A 87 4.68 -30.66 6.55
C GLU A 87 3.49 -30.10 7.35
N ASN A 88 3.62 -28.89 7.92
CA ASN A 88 2.59 -28.21 8.71
C ASN A 88 1.75 -27.23 7.88
N PHE A 89 1.82 -27.28 6.55
CA PHE A 89 1.08 -26.38 5.69
C PHE A 89 -0.43 -26.67 5.73
N ASP A 90 -1.17 -25.87 6.50
CA ASP A 90 -2.63 -25.95 6.59
C ASP A 90 -3.29 -24.97 5.62
N LEU A 91 -3.87 -25.53 4.55
CA LEU A 91 -4.59 -24.78 3.52
C LEU A 91 -5.67 -23.88 4.11
N PHE A 92 -6.43 -24.39 5.09
CA PHE A 92 -7.56 -23.65 5.65
C PHE A 92 -7.07 -22.44 6.43
N LYS A 93 -6.05 -22.61 7.29
CA LYS A 93 -5.50 -21.52 8.10
C LYS A 93 -4.88 -20.40 7.26
N VAL A 94 -4.18 -20.75 6.19
CA VAL A 94 -3.60 -19.75 5.26
C VAL A 94 -4.72 -19.01 4.51
N LEU A 95 -5.77 -19.71 4.05
CA LEU A 95 -6.93 -19.05 3.40
C LEU A 95 -7.72 -18.15 4.36
N THR A 96 -7.76 -18.48 5.64
CA THR A 96 -8.44 -17.68 6.68
C THR A 96 -7.57 -16.57 7.27
N PHE A 97 -6.37 -16.34 6.72
CA PHE A 97 -5.42 -15.30 7.18
C PHE A 97 -4.98 -15.48 8.65
N ASP A 98 -4.70 -16.71 9.06
CA ASP A 98 -4.14 -16.99 10.38
C ASP A 98 -2.75 -16.33 10.54
N PHE A 99 -2.53 -15.66 11.67
CA PHE A 99 -1.29 -14.93 11.97
C PHE A 99 -0.09 -15.86 12.16
N ASP A 100 -0.30 -17.13 12.50
CA ASP A 100 0.80 -18.08 12.70
C ASP A 100 1.27 -18.71 11.38
N HIS A 101 0.46 -18.64 10.31
CA HIS A 101 0.71 -19.31 9.03
C HIS A 101 1.00 -18.30 7.89
N ARG A 102 1.79 -17.27 8.22
CA ARG A 102 2.18 -16.17 7.33
C ARG A 102 3.52 -16.47 6.64
N TYR A 103 3.49 -17.07 5.45
CA TYR A 103 4.69 -17.44 4.70
C TYR A 103 5.16 -16.37 3.70
N PHE A 104 6.48 -16.21 3.58
CA PHE A 104 7.19 -15.35 2.61
C PHE A 104 6.66 -13.93 2.42
N VAL A 105 5.80 -13.67 1.43
CA VAL A 105 5.19 -12.36 1.13
C VAL A 105 3.73 -12.28 1.57
N LEU A 106 3.12 -13.41 1.92
CA LEU A 106 1.71 -13.49 2.31
C LEU A 106 1.45 -12.81 3.66
N TRP A 107 2.49 -12.55 4.46
CA TRP A 107 2.36 -11.92 5.78
C TRP A 107 1.79 -10.51 5.77
N THR A 108 1.92 -9.78 4.65
CA THR A 108 1.40 -8.41 4.52
C THR A 108 -0.10 -8.38 4.28
N LEU A 109 -0.69 -9.45 3.74
CA LEU A 109 -2.11 -9.50 3.35
C LEU A 109 -3.05 -9.48 4.57
N PRO A 110 -2.85 -10.30 5.63
CA PRO A 110 -3.64 -10.19 6.85
C PRO A 110 -3.60 -8.78 7.46
N LEU A 111 -2.43 -8.14 7.46
CA LEU A 111 -2.24 -6.80 7.99
C LEU A 111 -3.04 -5.76 7.19
N GLU A 112 -2.95 -5.85 5.86
CA GLU A 112 -3.69 -4.98 4.95
C GLU A 112 -5.21 -5.15 5.11
N ILE A 113 -5.70 -6.40 5.15
CA ILE A 113 -7.13 -6.69 5.32
C ILE A 113 -7.63 -6.21 6.68
N ALA A 114 -6.88 -6.43 7.76
CA ALA A 114 -7.23 -5.93 9.08
C ALA A 114 -7.35 -4.39 9.08
N PHE A 115 -6.44 -3.71 8.38
CA PHE A 115 -6.51 -2.26 8.24
C PHE A 115 -7.72 -1.79 7.39
N TYR A 116 -8.16 -2.57 6.41
CA TYR A 116 -9.36 -2.24 5.63
C TYR A 116 -10.62 -2.15 6.47
N PHE A 117 -10.73 -2.94 7.55
CA PHE A 117 -11.83 -2.84 8.51
C PHE A 117 -11.72 -1.62 9.43
N PHE A 118 -10.49 -1.15 9.70
CA PHE A 118 -10.24 0.04 10.51
C PHE A 118 -10.61 1.34 9.77
N ILE A 119 -10.36 1.43 8.46
CA ILE A 119 -10.54 2.66 7.65
C ILE A 119 -11.95 3.26 7.78
N PRO A 120 -13.07 2.51 7.64
CA PRO A 120 -14.40 3.08 7.77
C PRO A 120 -14.65 3.75 9.12
N ALA A 121 -14.24 3.10 10.21
CA ALA A 121 -14.37 3.64 11.56
C ALA A 121 -13.52 4.91 11.73
N PHE A 122 -12.27 4.88 11.26
CA PHE A 122 -11.36 6.02 11.28
C PHE A 122 -11.93 7.24 10.55
N VAL A 123 -12.41 7.05 9.31
CA VAL A 123 -12.97 8.15 8.50
C VAL A 123 -14.21 8.74 9.16
N LEU A 124 -15.11 7.91 9.68
CA LEU A 124 -16.31 8.39 10.37
C LEU A 124 -15.98 9.19 11.63
N LEU A 125 -14.98 8.74 12.40
CA LEU A 125 -14.49 9.47 13.58
C LEU A 125 -13.94 10.85 13.18
N VAL A 126 -13.07 10.90 12.16
CA VAL A 126 -12.49 12.17 11.68
C VAL A 126 -13.58 13.12 11.16
N LEU A 127 -14.58 12.61 10.45
CA LEU A 127 -15.71 13.42 9.97
C LEU A 127 -16.58 13.92 11.14
N ARG A 128 -16.77 13.11 12.18
CA ARG A 128 -17.50 13.49 13.40
C ARG A 128 -16.80 14.61 14.19
N LEU A 129 -15.47 14.65 14.18
CA LEU A 129 -14.68 15.70 14.84
C LEU A 129 -14.77 17.08 14.14
N GLN A 130 -15.29 17.15 12.92
CA GLN A 130 -15.54 18.38 12.15
C GLN A 130 -14.36 19.39 12.15
N LYS A 131 -14.42 20.42 13.02
CA LYS A 131 -13.43 21.50 13.16
C LYS A 131 -12.29 21.14 14.11
N PHE A 132 -12.49 20.20 15.03
CA PHE A 132 -11.51 19.78 16.03
C PHE A 132 -10.64 18.60 15.57
N TRP A 133 -10.68 18.25 14.28
CA TRP A 133 -9.91 17.14 13.72
C TRP A 133 -8.38 17.30 13.93
N TRP A 134 -7.87 18.53 13.99
CA TRP A 134 -6.45 18.82 14.19
C TRP A 134 -5.97 18.50 15.62
N VAL A 135 -6.86 18.58 16.61
CA VAL A 135 -6.53 18.36 18.04
C VAL A 135 -5.99 16.94 18.29
N PRO A 136 -6.64 15.85 17.83
CA PRO A 136 -6.05 14.51 17.91
C PRO A 136 -5.02 14.25 16.80
N SER A 137 -5.11 14.91 15.64
CA SER A 137 -4.17 14.62 14.53
C SER A 137 -2.72 14.98 14.86
N ILE A 138 -2.48 16.10 15.54
CA ILE A 138 -1.13 16.54 15.93
C ILE A 138 -0.43 15.52 16.86
N PRO A 139 -1.00 15.14 18.02
CA PRO A 139 -0.36 14.17 18.90
C PRO A 139 -0.25 12.78 18.25
N THR A 140 -1.23 12.38 17.43
CA THR A 140 -1.13 11.14 16.65
C THR A 140 0.04 11.18 15.67
N TYR A 141 0.28 12.30 14.98
CA TYR A 141 1.42 12.43 14.07
C TYR A 141 2.76 12.41 14.80
N ALA A 142 2.85 13.10 15.95
CA ALA A 142 4.02 13.05 16.81
C ALA A 142 4.31 11.63 17.31
N TRP A 143 3.27 10.90 17.72
CA TRP A 143 3.35 9.49 18.09
C TRP A 143 3.84 8.61 16.95
N ILE A 144 3.29 8.77 15.73
CA ILE A 144 3.73 8.04 14.54
C ILE A 144 5.22 8.27 14.25
N THR A 145 5.68 9.52 14.34
CA THR A 145 7.10 9.84 14.14
C THR A 145 7.99 9.25 15.23
N TYR A 146 7.51 9.24 16.47
CA TYR A 146 8.23 8.66 17.59
C TYR A 146 8.34 7.14 17.43
N GLU A 147 7.21 6.44 17.29
CA GLU A 147 7.17 5.00 17.07
C GLU A 147 8.00 4.58 15.84
N GLY A 148 7.89 5.31 14.73
CA GLY A 148 8.65 5.01 13.53
C GLY A 148 10.18 5.09 13.72
N TRP A 149 10.65 5.93 14.65
CA TRP A 149 12.08 6.14 14.90
C TRP A 149 12.65 5.20 15.96
N TYR A 150 11.85 4.82 16.96
CA TYR A 150 12.30 4.08 18.13
C TYR A 150 11.88 2.61 18.14
N THR A 151 10.87 2.22 17.37
CA THR A 151 10.34 0.84 17.36
C THR A 151 10.95 0.03 16.22
N MET A 152 11.54 -1.12 16.57
CA MET A 152 12.09 -2.06 15.59
C MET A 152 10.97 -2.82 14.88
N ARG A 153 11.06 -2.91 13.54
CA ARG A 153 10.06 -3.56 12.69
C ARG A 153 10.71 -4.62 11.83
N TRP A 154 10.13 -5.81 11.83
CA TRP A 154 10.57 -6.97 11.05
C TRP A 154 9.41 -7.60 10.30
N ASN A 155 9.75 -8.51 9.38
CA ASN A 155 8.80 -9.40 8.74
C ASN A 155 8.04 -10.21 9.79
N ASN A 156 6.77 -10.50 9.52
CA ASN A 156 5.89 -11.35 10.36
C ASN A 156 5.56 -10.81 11.76
N MET A 157 5.95 -9.57 12.09
CA MET A 157 5.47 -8.91 13.29
C MET A 157 3.97 -8.58 13.20
N ASP A 158 3.34 -8.35 14.34
CA ASP A 158 1.91 -8.11 14.43
C ASP A 158 1.50 -6.73 13.89
N LEU A 159 0.19 -6.55 13.71
CA LEU A 159 -0.38 -5.30 13.21
C LEU A 159 0.03 -4.10 14.07
N SER A 160 0.21 -4.26 15.38
CA SER A 160 0.57 -3.17 16.29
C SER A 160 1.86 -2.45 15.88
N THR A 161 2.86 -3.19 15.40
CA THR A 161 4.17 -2.65 15.03
C THR A 161 4.15 -1.94 13.67
N HIS A 162 3.27 -2.37 12.76
CA HIS A 162 3.09 -1.77 11.43
C HIS A 162 1.94 -0.75 11.37
N PHE A 163 1.13 -0.66 12.42
CA PHE A 163 -0.02 0.24 12.49
C PHE A 163 0.36 1.72 12.30
N PRO A 164 1.46 2.26 12.86
CA PRO A 164 1.86 3.64 12.62
C PRO A 164 2.10 3.97 11.14
N THR A 165 2.66 3.04 10.36
CA THR A 165 2.86 3.17 8.91
C THR A 165 1.52 3.33 8.18
N PHE A 166 0.57 2.43 8.43
CA PHE A 166 -0.75 2.52 7.82
C PHE A 166 -1.49 3.80 8.25
N LEU A 167 -1.39 4.18 9.53
CA LEU A 167 -2.02 5.38 10.06
C LEU A 167 -1.42 6.66 9.45
N ALA A 168 -0.11 6.69 9.16
CA ALA A 168 0.54 7.80 8.47
C ALA A 168 -0.13 8.07 7.11
N GLY A 169 -0.33 7.04 6.29
CA GLY A 169 -1.00 7.17 4.99
C GLY A 169 -2.46 7.62 5.12
N SER A 170 -3.22 7.08 6.07
CA SER A 170 -4.58 7.53 6.37
C SER A 170 -4.64 8.98 6.82
N MET A 171 -3.70 9.42 7.64
CA MET A 171 -3.62 10.81 8.10
C MET A 171 -3.27 11.77 6.96
N ALA A 172 -2.35 11.38 6.10
CA ALA A 172 -2.01 12.12 4.90
C ALA A 172 -3.21 12.28 3.95
N ALA A 173 -4.03 11.24 3.81
CA ALA A 173 -5.27 11.31 3.03
C ALA A 173 -6.28 12.31 3.63
N VAL A 174 -6.43 12.35 4.95
CA VAL A 174 -7.27 13.34 5.64
C VAL A 174 -6.77 14.76 5.39
N ILE A 175 -5.47 14.98 5.57
CA ILE A 175 -4.82 16.28 5.31
C ILE A 175 -5.05 16.69 3.86
N PHE A 176 -4.80 15.79 2.90
CA PHE A 176 -5.02 16.03 1.48
C PHE A 176 -6.46 16.44 1.18
N VAL A 177 -7.46 15.66 1.62
CA VAL A 177 -8.88 15.95 1.33
C VAL A 177 -9.31 17.29 1.95
N LYS A 178 -8.84 17.62 3.15
CA LYS A 178 -9.15 18.89 3.81
C LYS A 178 -8.49 20.08 3.11
N LEU A 179 -7.21 19.96 2.75
CA LEU A 179 -6.48 20.99 2.00
C LEU A 179 -7.06 21.21 0.61
N GLU A 180 -7.36 20.14 -0.13
CA GLU A 180 -8.00 20.20 -1.44
C GLU A 180 -9.34 20.95 -1.36
N ASN A 181 -10.17 20.64 -0.37
CA ASN A 181 -11.44 21.34 -0.17
C ASN A 181 -11.23 22.82 0.21
N TRP A 182 -10.28 23.11 1.09
CA TRP A 182 -9.96 24.49 1.49
C TRP A 182 -9.49 25.34 0.30
N ILE A 183 -8.55 24.82 -0.50
CA ILE A 183 -8.05 25.49 -1.71
C ILE A 183 -9.19 25.79 -2.68
N LYS A 184 -10.11 24.83 -2.88
CA LYS A 184 -11.30 25.00 -3.73
C LYS A 184 -12.27 26.05 -3.19
N THR A 185 -12.52 26.09 -1.88
CA THR A 185 -13.47 27.05 -1.29
C THR A 185 -12.91 28.48 -1.23
N THR A 186 -11.61 28.64 -1.02
CA THR A 186 -10.98 29.95 -0.84
C THR A 186 -10.50 30.54 -2.17
N HIS A 187 -10.64 29.81 -3.28
CA HIS A 187 -10.09 30.18 -4.60
C HIS A 187 -8.64 30.65 -4.50
N PHE A 188 -7.84 29.95 -3.69
CA PHE A 188 -6.51 30.38 -3.33
C PHE A 188 -5.63 30.46 -4.59
N LYS A 189 -5.23 31.69 -4.96
CA LYS A 189 -4.24 31.90 -6.03
C LYS A 189 -2.85 31.68 -5.43
N SER A 190 -2.26 30.52 -5.69
CA SER A 190 -0.92 30.20 -5.21
C SER A 190 0.10 31.22 -5.72
N GLN A 191 0.68 31.98 -4.79
CA GLN A 191 1.80 32.85 -5.09
C GLN A 191 3.01 32.00 -5.49
N LYS A 192 3.82 32.49 -6.43
CA LYS A 192 5.01 31.77 -6.94
C LYS A 192 5.99 31.38 -5.81
N VAL A 193 6.11 32.22 -4.78
CA VAL A 193 6.95 31.97 -3.61
C VAL A 193 6.47 30.74 -2.83
N VAL A 194 5.16 30.62 -2.58
CA VAL A 194 4.58 29.47 -1.87
C VAL A 194 4.81 28.18 -2.66
N VAL A 195 4.60 28.21 -3.98
CA VAL A 195 4.86 27.05 -4.83
C VAL A 195 6.34 26.65 -4.76
N TYR A 196 7.26 27.61 -4.84
CA TYR A 196 8.69 27.33 -4.75
C TYR A 196 9.07 26.68 -3.40
N SER A 197 8.57 27.22 -2.28
CA SER A 197 8.82 26.63 -0.95
C SER A 197 8.29 25.21 -0.82
N ILE A 198 7.10 24.93 -1.37
CA ILE A 198 6.53 23.58 -1.41
C ILE A 198 7.41 22.64 -2.24
N ARG A 199 7.94 23.09 -3.38
CA ARG A 199 8.86 22.28 -4.21
C ARG A 199 10.18 21.98 -3.51
N VAL A 200 10.75 22.96 -2.80
CA VAL A 200 11.97 22.73 -2.02
C VAL A 200 11.72 21.66 -0.95
N LEU A 201 10.57 21.72 -0.27
CA LEU A 201 10.17 20.71 0.72
C LEU A 201 10.01 19.33 0.09
N GLU A 202 9.36 19.25 -1.07
CA GLU A 202 9.17 18.01 -1.83
C GLU A 202 10.49 17.35 -2.23
N TYR A 203 11.38 18.08 -2.90
CA TYR A 203 12.67 17.52 -3.33
C TYR A 203 13.55 17.13 -2.13
N THR A 204 13.44 17.86 -1.03
CA THR A 204 14.10 17.49 0.23
C THR A 204 13.54 16.17 0.76
N ALA A 205 12.22 16.00 0.79
CA ALA A 205 11.59 14.77 1.23
C ALA A 205 11.95 13.58 0.31
N VAL A 206 11.94 13.76 -1.01
CA VAL A 206 12.38 12.73 -1.97
C VAL A 206 13.83 12.34 -1.74
N SER A 207 14.72 13.33 -1.57
CA SER A 207 16.14 13.09 -1.29
C SER A 207 16.34 12.30 0.00
N LEU A 208 15.58 12.62 1.06
CA LEU A 208 15.61 11.89 2.32
C LEU A 208 15.04 10.46 2.19
N VAL A 209 13.97 10.24 1.43
CA VAL A 209 13.44 8.90 1.17
C VAL A 209 14.48 8.04 0.45
N LEU A 210 15.10 8.57 -0.62
CA LEU A 210 16.15 7.87 -1.34
C LEU A 210 17.35 7.59 -0.42
N SER A 211 17.75 8.60 0.35
CA SER A 211 18.82 8.48 1.33
C SER A 211 18.62 7.35 2.33
N LEU A 212 17.43 7.27 2.94
CA LEU A 212 17.09 6.22 3.91
C LEU A 212 16.99 4.86 3.24
N SER A 213 16.50 4.80 2.00
CA SER A 213 16.40 3.56 1.23
C SER A 213 17.77 3.00 0.83
N PHE A 214 18.72 3.90 0.51
CA PHE A 214 20.08 3.56 0.07
C PHE A 214 21.16 3.67 1.17
N LYS A 215 20.76 3.90 2.43
CA LYS A 215 21.63 4.00 3.62
C LYS A 215 22.72 5.10 3.56
N GLY A 216 22.37 6.32 3.13
CA GLY A 216 23.30 7.46 3.19
C GLY A 216 22.67 8.79 2.78
N LEU A 217 23.03 9.90 3.43
CA LEU A 217 22.48 11.23 3.13
C LEU A 217 23.02 11.76 1.81
N ALA A 218 22.14 11.83 0.80
CA ALA A 218 22.49 11.97 -0.62
C ALA A 218 23.42 10.84 -1.10
N PHE A 219 23.00 9.59 -0.87
CA PHE A 219 23.82 8.38 -1.07
C PHE A 219 25.01 8.36 -0.10
N THR A 220 25.92 7.40 -0.21
CA THR A 220 27.13 7.31 0.65
C THR A 220 28.11 8.49 0.49
N TRP A 221 27.71 9.55 -0.23
CA TRP A 221 28.61 10.55 -0.83
C TRP A 221 28.79 11.80 0.04
N ILE A 222 27.80 12.20 0.86
CA ILE A 222 27.83 13.51 1.54
C ILE A 222 27.84 13.39 3.06
N HIS A 223 27.03 12.52 3.67
CA HIS A 223 27.02 12.36 5.13
C HIS A 223 26.66 10.95 5.57
N ALA A 224 27.21 10.54 6.71
CA ALA A 224 26.77 9.33 7.42
C ALA A 224 25.27 9.44 7.74
N ASN A 225 24.58 8.30 7.76
CA ASN A 225 23.14 8.26 7.94
C ASN A 225 22.76 8.89 9.30
N ILE A 226 21.91 9.93 9.28
CA ILE A 226 21.41 10.59 10.50
C ILE A 226 20.33 9.73 11.17
N ALA A 227 19.65 8.87 10.41
CA ALA A 227 18.73 7.92 10.99
C ALA A 227 19.52 6.88 11.81
N PRO A 228 19.00 6.48 12.98
CA PRO A 228 19.68 5.54 13.84
C PRO A 228 19.90 4.24 13.07
N GLU A 229 21.07 3.63 13.23
CA GLU A 229 21.41 2.31 12.70
C GLU A 229 20.63 1.22 13.47
N THR A 230 19.31 1.31 13.46
CA THR A 230 18.44 0.32 14.10
C THR A 230 18.34 -0.91 13.19
N PRO A 231 18.45 -2.11 13.75
CA PRO A 231 18.22 -3.32 12.99
C PRO A 231 16.72 -3.44 12.66
N GLY A 232 16.37 -3.55 11.38
CA GLY A 232 14.98 -3.72 10.93
C GLY A 232 14.62 -2.86 9.70
N PHE A 233 13.31 -2.63 9.52
CA PHE A 233 12.75 -1.89 8.39
C PHE A 233 12.89 -0.38 8.57
N PRO A 234 13.43 0.37 7.58
CA PRO A 234 13.55 1.82 7.67
C PRO A 234 12.17 2.48 7.65
N PHE A 235 12.02 3.57 8.41
CA PHE A 235 10.77 4.32 8.49
C PHE A 235 10.78 5.49 7.51
N ILE A 236 10.27 5.23 6.30
CA ILE A 236 10.16 6.24 5.23
C ILE A 236 8.74 6.82 5.13
N SER A 237 7.79 6.22 5.85
CA SER A 237 6.36 6.49 5.79
C SER A 237 5.98 7.97 5.86
N VAL A 238 6.53 8.72 6.83
CA VAL A 238 6.21 10.16 7.02
C VAL A 238 6.76 11.04 5.91
N LEU A 239 7.89 10.69 5.32
CA LEU A 239 8.45 11.43 4.20
C LEU A 239 7.68 11.12 2.91
N LEU A 240 7.30 9.86 2.71
CA LEU A 240 6.46 9.44 1.59
C LEU A 240 5.09 10.13 1.62
N THR A 241 4.46 10.26 2.78
CA THR A 241 3.18 10.97 2.90
C THR A 241 3.29 12.44 2.52
N VAL A 242 4.39 13.12 2.89
CA VAL A 242 4.64 14.49 2.48
C VAL A 242 4.75 14.58 0.95
N VAL A 243 5.51 13.69 0.32
CA VAL A 243 5.63 13.63 -1.15
C VAL A 243 4.26 13.42 -1.80
N PHE A 244 3.47 12.45 -1.32
CA PHE A 244 2.14 12.17 -1.87
C PHE A 244 1.17 13.34 -1.75
N VAL A 245 1.11 14.00 -0.59
CA VAL A 245 0.21 15.14 -0.38
C VAL A 245 0.62 16.31 -1.27
N ILE A 246 1.92 16.61 -1.39
CA ILE A 246 2.40 17.69 -2.24
C ILE A 246 2.10 17.40 -3.71
N GLU A 247 2.45 16.23 -4.22
CA GLU A 247 2.25 15.88 -5.63
C GLU A 247 0.78 15.85 -6.05
N MET A 248 -0.10 15.37 -5.16
CA MET A 248 -1.53 15.34 -5.44
C MET A 248 -2.16 16.75 -5.44
N LEU A 249 -1.61 17.71 -4.69
CA LEU A 249 -2.09 19.09 -4.67
C LEU A 249 -1.46 19.95 -5.78
N PHE A 250 -0.18 19.72 -6.04
CA PHE A 250 0.64 20.45 -7.01
C PHE A 250 1.44 19.43 -7.84
N PRO A 251 0.90 18.92 -8.95
CA PRO A 251 1.61 17.96 -9.80
C PRO A 251 2.94 18.51 -10.33
N SER A 252 4.02 17.73 -10.26
CA SER A 252 5.39 18.09 -10.65
C SER A 252 5.93 17.24 -11.82
N GLY A 253 7.24 17.36 -12.11
CA GLY A 253 7.91 16.42 -13.01
C GLY A 253 7.90 14.97 -12.49
N LEU A 254 7.84 14.77 -11.17
CA LEU A 254 7.77 13.43 -10.59
C LEU A 254 6.39 12.79 -10.78
N SER A 255 5.29 13.54 -10.70
CA SER A 255 3.98 13.01 -11.15
C SER A 255 3.99 12.66 -12.63
N THR A 256 4.60 13.49 -13.49
CA THR A 256 4.73 13.20 -14.93
C THR A 256 5.48 11.89 -15.17
N LEU A 257 6.55 11.63 -14.40
CA LEU A 257 7.29 10.37 -14.44
C LEU A 257 6.40 9.20 -14.04
N PHE A 258 5.69 9.28 -12.90
CA PHE A 258 4.78 8.22 -12.45
C PHE A 258 3.56 8.02 -13.34
N GLU A 259 3.17 9.05 -14.10
CA GLU A 259 2.09 8.97 -15.07
C GLU A 259 2.47 8.24 -16.36
N TRP A 260 3.76 7.96 -16.57
CA TRP A 260 4.25 7.22 -17.73
C TRP A 260 3.53 5.88 -17.88
N SER A 261 3.16 5.54 -19.13
CA SER A 261 2.32 4.39 -19.44
C SER A 261 2.86 3.07 -18.90
N ALA A 262 4.18 2.87 -18.96
CA ALA A 262 4.85 1.69 -18.43
C ALA A 262 4.69 1.57 -16.90
N LEU A 263 5.00 2.64 -16.15
CA LEU A 263 4.87 2.65 -14.69
C LEU A 263 3.41 2.54 -14.24
N ARG A 264 2.49 3.18 -14.97
CA ARG A 264 1.05 3.04 -14.74
C ARG A 264 0.58 1.61 -14.97
N TYR A 265 1.14 0.92 -15.97
CA TYR A 265 0.85 -0.49 -16.22
C TYR A 265 1.39 -1.38 -15.09
N CYS A 266 2.64 -1.18 -14.66
CA CYS A 266 3.19 -1.87 -13.49
C CYS A 266 2.33 -1.64 -12.23
N GLY A 267 1.76 -0.45 -12.06
CA GLY A 267 0.80 -0.14 -11.00
C GLY A 267 -0.50 -0.95 -11.09
N LYS A 268 -0.99 -1.22 -12.32
CA LYS A 268 -2.20 -2.05 -12.53
C LYS A 268 -1.97 -3.52 -12.20
N VAL A 269 -0.81 -4.06 -12.58
CA VAL A 269 -0.43 -5.47 -12.31
C VAL A 269 0.33 -5.64 -10.99
N SER A 270 0.43 -4.59 -10.18
CA SER A 270 1.25 -4.54 -8.97
C SER A 270 0.94 -5.64 -7.96
N PHE A 271 -0.34 -6.00 -7.80
CA PHE A 271 -0.74 -7.07 -6.89
C PHE A 271 -0.24 -8.44 -7.39
N SER A 272 -0.41 -8.71 -8.68
CA SER A 272 0.11 -9.91 -9.33
C SER A 272 1.65 -9.98 -9.25
N LEU A 273 2.36 -8.86 -9.50
CA LEU A 273 3.81 -8.76 -9.34
C LEU A 273 4.22 -9.09 -7.89
N TYR A 274 3.54 -8.49 -6.91
CA TYR A 274 3.82 -8.70 -5.50
C TYR A 274 3.63 -10.15 -5.06
N LEU A 275 2.57 -10.82 -5.53
CA LEU A 275 2.28 -12.17 -5.08
C LEU A 275 3.15 -13.23 -5.78
N LEU A 276 3.50 -13.00 -7.05
CA LEU A 276 4.11 -14.02 -7.90
C LEU A 276 5.62 -13.91 -8.07
N HIS A 277 6.25 -12.79 -7.70
CA HIS A 277 7.70 -12.62 -7.89
C HIS A 277 8.54 -13.71 -7.20
N GLY A 278 8.07 -14.27 -6.08
CA GLY A 278 8.74 -15.37 -5.38
C GLY A 278 8.95 -16.61 -6.25
N PHE A 279 7.98 -16.94 -7.12
CA PHE A 279 8.09 -18.07 -8.05
C PHE A 279 9.21 -17.89 -9.07
N VAL A 280 9.53 -16.65 -9.45
CA VAL A 280 10.54 -16.35 -10.47
C VAL A 280 11.91 -16.15 -9.83
N VAL A 281 11.97 -15.37 -8.75
CA VAL A 281 13.23 -15.03 -8.07
C VAL A 281 13.94 -16.28 -7.51
N TYR A 282 13.17 -17.27 -7.04
CA TYR A 282 13.71 -18.49 -6.46
C TYR A 282 13.69 -19.70 -7.39
N ALA A 283 13.30 -19.54 -8.65
CA ALA A 283 13.43 -20.60 -9.62
C ALA A 283 14.91 -20.87 -9.93
N ASP A 284 15.32 -22.14 -9.96
CA ASP A 284 16.73 -22.52 -10.16
C ASP A 284 17.33 -21.95 -11.45
N PHE A 285 16.52 -21.87 -12.51
CA PHE A 285 16.96 -21.36 -13.80
C PHE A 285 17.26 -19.86 -13.80
N VAL A 286 16.68 -19.07 -12.87
CA VAL A 286 16.96 -17.63 -12.72
C VAL A 286 17.95 -17.39 -11.59
N GLY A 287 17.71 -18.01 -10.43
CA GLY A 287 18.55 -17.87 -9.25
C GLY A 287 19.97 -18.40 -9.45
N GLY A 288 20.13 -19.41 -10.31
CA GLY A 288 21.41 -20.04 -10.64
C GLY A 288 22.20 -19.35 -11.77
N GLU A 289 21.68 -18.30 -12.41
CA GLU A 289 22.42 -17.56 -13.44
C GLU A 289 23.64 -16.85 -12.82
N PRO A 290 24.86 -17.11 -13.36
CA PRO A 290 26.08 -16.52 -12.81
C PRO A 290 26.25 -15.05 -13.18
N ASP A 291 25.74 -14.63 -14.35
CA ASP A 291 25.79 -13.24 -14.79
C ASP A 291 24.69 -12.41 -14.11
N TYR A 292 25.10 -11.28 -13.53
CA TYR A 292 24.19 -10.41 -12.78
C TYR A 292 23.15 -9.74 -13.68
N TYR A 293 23.54 -9.31 -14.89
CA TYR A 293 22.66 -8.59 -15.79
C TYR A 293 21.63 -9.55 -16.40
N ASP A 294 22.07 -10.72 -16.83
CA ASP A 294 21.17 -11.77 -17.33
C ASP A 294 20.14 -12.12 -16.26
N ARG A 295 20.59 -12.38 -15.02
CA ARG A 295 19.70 -12.63 -13.88
C ARG A 295 18.71 -11.51 -13.63
N TRP A 296 19.15 -10.26 -13.72
CA TRP A 296 18.28 -9.11 -13.53
C TRP A 296 17.22 -9.00 -14.62
N PHE A 297 17.61 -9.14 -15.90
CA PHE A 297 16.69 -9.12 -17.04
C PHE A 297 15.71 -10.30 -17.01
N SER A 298 16.20 -11.51 -16.75
CA SER A 298 15.39 -12.73 -16.58
C SER A 298 14.39 -12.55 -15.45
N THR A 299 14.84 -12.13 -14.26
CA THR A 299 13.97 -11.91 -13.09
C THR A 299 12.88 -10.89 -13.41
N PHE A 300 13.25 -9.72 -13.92
CA PHE A 300 12.30 -8.64 -14.18
C PHE A 300 11.33 -9.00 -15.31
N GLY A 301 11.85 -9.50 -16.43
CA GLY A 301 11.07 -9.86 -17.61
C GLY A 301 10.06 -10.97 -17.32
N LEU A 302 10.51 -12.07 -16.70
CA LEU A 302 9.65 -13.21 -16.38
C LEU A 302 8.63 -12.89 -15.29
N THR A 303 9.01 -12.11 -14.29
CA THR A 303 8.07 -11.65 -13.25
C THR A 303 6.98 -10.78 -13.87
N LEU A 304 7.34 -9.86 -14.78
CA LEU A 304 6.38 -9.01 -15.47
C LEU A 304 5.47 -9.81 -16.41
N LEU A 305 6.01 -10.79 -17.14
CA LEU A 305 5.23 -11.68 -18.00
C LEU A 305 4.24 -12.52 -17.20
N LEU A 306 4.70 -13.14 -16.11
CA LEU A 306 3.87 -13.95 -15.22
C LEU A 306 2.76 -13.10 -14.59
N ALA A 307 3.09 -11.91 -14.07
CA ALA A 307 2.12 -11.01 -13.48
C ALA A 307 1.12 -10.46 -14.50
N THR A 308 1.55 -10.20 -15.73
CA THR A 308 0.69 -9.78 -16.83
C THR A 308 -0.30 -10.88 -17.21
N GLY A 309 0.19 -12.12 -17.34
CA GLY A 309 -0.64 -13.29 -17.61
C GLY A 309 -1.68 -13.51 -16.51
N SER A 310 -1.26 -13.53 -15.24
CA SER A 310 -2.17 -13.72 -14.11
C SER A 310 -3.18 -12.58 -13.97
N TYR A 311 -2.77 -11.34 -14.24
CA TYR A 311 -3.66 -10.18 -14.20
C TYR A 311 -4.82 -10.35 -15.19
N HIS A 312 -4.53 -10.71 -16.44
CA HIS A 312 -5.58 -10.85 -17.46
C HIS A 312 -6.45 -12.09 -17.26
N LEU A 313 -5.91 -13.17 -16.70
CA LEU A 313 -6.64 -14.42 -16.48
C LEU A 313 -7.52 -14.41 -15.22
N VAL A 314 -7.09 -13.72 -14.15
CA VAL A 314 -7.72 -13.84 -12.82
C VAL A 314 -8.14 -12.49 -12.27
N GLU A 315 -7.21 -11.55 -12.17
CA GLU A 315 -7.44 -10.28 -11.47
C GLU A 315 -8.45 -9.40 -12.22
N TYR A 316 -8.27 -9.24 -13.54
CA TYR A 316 -9.12 -8.40 -14.38
C TYR A 316 -10.57 -8.90 -14.47
N PRO A 317 -10.85 -10.19 -14.75
CA PRO A 317 -12.21 -10.74 -14.66
C PRO A 317 -12.86 -10.54 -13.29
N SER A 318 -12.10 -10.70 -12.21
CA SER A 318 -12.60 -10.51 -10.85
C SER A 318 -12.95 -9.04 -10.57
N GLN A 319 -12.16 -8.10 -11.10
CA GLN A 319 -12.47 -6.67 -11.02
C GLN A 319 -13.73 -6.30 -11.83
N LEU A 320 -13.93 -6.92 -13.00
CA LEU A 320 -15.17 -6.74 -13.78
C LEU A 320 -16.39 -7.26 -13.01
N LEU A 321 -16.28 -8.42 -12.36
CA LEU A 321 -17.33 -8.96 -11.51
C LEU A 321 -17.65 -8.00 -10.34
N ALA A 322 -16.63 -7.39 -9.74
CA ALA A 322 -16.83 -6.38 -8.69
C ALA A 322 -17.58 -5.15 -9.19
N GLN A 323 -17.29 -4.68 -10.40
CA GLN A 323 -18.00 -3.56 -11.03
C GLN A 323 -19.46 -3.92 -11.33
N TYR A 324 -19.71 -5.14 -11.79
CA TYR A 324 -21.05 -5.65 -12.01
C TYR A 324 -21.86 -5.69 -10.70
N LEU A 325 -21.29 -6.25 -9.63
CA LEU A 325 -21.92 -6.27 -8.31
C LEU A 325 -22.21 -4.86 -7.80
N SER A 326 -21.26 -3.94 -7.93
CA SER A 326 -21.41 -2.52 -7.58
C SER A 326 -22.61 -1.89 -8.28
N THR A 327 -22.75 -2.16 -9.58
CA THR A 327 -23.86 -1.65 -10.41
C THR A 327 -25.19 -2.24 -9.96
N GLN A 328 -25.23 -3.53 -9.62
CA GLN A 328 -26.44 -4.18 -9.13
C GLN A 328 -26.85 -3.68 -7.73
N LEU A 329 -25.90 -3.44 -6.84
CA LEU A 329 -26.17 -2.83 -5.54
C LEU A 329 -26.76 -1.41 -5.70
N ALA A 330 -26.19 -0.60 -6.60
CA ALA A 330 -26.70 0.74 -6.89
C ALA A 330 -28.11 0.72 -7.51
N LYS A 331 -28.43 -0.26 -8.36
CA LYS A 331 -29.79 -0.44 -8.90
C LYS A 331 -30.79 -0.82 -7.80
N ARG A 332 -30.41 -1.74 -6.90
CA ARG A 332 -31.26 -2.14 -5.77
C ARG A 332 -31.51 -0.99 -4.80
N GLU A 333 -30.51 -0.17 -4.55
CA GLU A 333 -30.67 1.05 -3.75
C GLU A 333 -31.73 1.99 -4.34
N LYS A 334 -31.65 2.24 -5.66
CA LYS A 334 -32.60 3.13 -6.37
C LYS A 334 -34.02 2.59 -6.45
N ASN A 335 -34.19 1.28 -6.52
CA ASN A 335 -35.52 0.65 -6.61
C ASN A 335 -36.26 0.57 -5.26
N ILE A 336 -35.57 0.87 -4.16
CA ILE A 336 -36.10 0.80 -2.79
C ILE A 336 -36.35 2.21 -2.20
N GLN A 337 -35.82 3.26 -2.84
CA GLN A 337 -36.21 4.66 -2.63
C GLN A 337 -37.48 4.95 -3.41
#